data_AF-A0A9N8VIX4-F1
#
_entry.id   AF-A0A9N8VIX4-F1
#
_cell.length_a   1.000
_cell.length_b   1.000
_cell.length_c   1.000
_cell.angle_alpha   90.00
_cell.angle_beta   90.00
_cell.angle_gamma   90.00
#
_symmetry.space_group_name_H-M   'P 1'
#
loop_
_entity.id
_entity.type
_entity.pdbx_description
1 polymer ?
#
loop_
_entity_poly.entity_id
_entity_poly.type
_entity_poly.pdbx_seq_one_letter_code
_entity_poly.pdbx_strand_id
1 'polypeptide(L)' 'MSGFNIVWVGCAITGLVALSYVVVPKGQHQTWAITYLSQLHPLIAPKRAPGEH' A
#
# COMPACT_ATOMS: atom_id res chain seq x y z
N MET A 1 10.99 -7.52 -33.14
CA MET A 1 10.17 -6.55 -32.39
C MET A 1 10.82 -5.19 -32.54
N SER A 2 10.15 -4.23 -33.18
CA SER A 2 10.70 -2.88 -33.36
C SER A 2 10.67 -2.10 -32.05
N GLY A 3 11.61 -1.16 -31.85
CA GLY A 3 11.64 -0.27 -30.67
C GLY A 3 10.36 0.52 -30.45
N PHE A 4 9.49 0.62 -31.47
CA PHE A 4 8.12 1.13 -31.38
C PHE A 4 7.26 0.43 -30.31
N ASN A 5 7.46 -0.87 -30.07
CA ASN A 5 6.73 -1.58 -29.01
C ASN A 5 7.08 -1.05 -27.61
N ILE A 6 8.32 -0.59 -27.40
CA ILE A 6 8.78 -0.05 -26.12
C ILE A 6 8.05 1.27 -25.83
N VAL A 7 7.83 2.10 -26.86
CA VAL A 7 7.13 3.39 -26.73
C VAL A 7 5.69 3.19 -26.28
N TRP A 8 4.95 2.28 -26.91
CA TRP A 8 3.56 1.97 -26.53
C TRP A 8 3.45 1.43 -25.10
N VAL A 9 4.34 0.51 -24.72
CA VAL A 9 4.37 -0.04 -23.36
C VAL A 9 4.69 1.05 -22.34
N GLY A 10 5.65 1.93 -22.64
CA GLY A 10 5.96 3.08 -21.80
C GLY A 10 4.75 3.99 -21.58
N CYS A 11 4.06 4.40 -22.65
CA CYS A 11 2.85 5.21 -22.55
C CYS A 11 1.74 4.53 -21.74
N ALA A 12 1.53 3.22 -21.94
CA ALA A 12 0.53 2.47 -21.19
C ALA A 12 0.84 2.43 -19.69
N ILE A 13 2.11 2.17 -19.32
CA ILE A 13 2.54 2.16 -17.91
C ILE A 13 2.38 3.55 -17.29
N THR A 14 2.83 4.60 -17.97
CA THR A 14 2.69 5.98 -17.46
C THR A 14 1.23 6.36 -17.26
N GLY A 15 0.35 5.99 -18.20
CA GLY A 15 -1.09 6.22 -18.09
C GLY A 15 -1.71 5.46 -16.91
N LEU A 16 -1.36 4.19 -16.71
CA LEU A 16 -1.82 3.39 -15.58
C LEU A 16 -1.36 3.94 -14.23
N VAL A 17 -0.10 4.40 -14.14
CA VAL A 17 0.44 5.02 -12.93
C VAL A 17 -0.28 6.32 -12.60
N ALA A 18 -0.47 7.19 -13.60
CA ALA A 18 -1.19 8.45 -13.43
C ALA A 18 -2.65 8.21 -12.99
N LEU A 19 -3.32 7.24 -13.61
CA LEU A 19 -4.68 6.86 -13.21
C LEU A 19 -4.70 6.33 -11.77
N SER A 20 -3.79 5.42 -11.43
CA SER A 20 -3.68 4.86 -10.07
C SER A 20 -3.47 5.96 -9.04
N TYR A 21 -2.65 6.97 -9.36
CA TYR A 21 -2.44 8.11 -8.48
C TYR A 21 -3.73 8.89 -8.21
N VAL A 22 -4.64 9.03 -9.18
CA VAL A 22 -5.88 9.79 -9.01
C VAL A 22 -6.98 8.96 -8.34
N VAL A 23 -7.07 7.67 -8.65
CA VAL A 23 -8.16 6.80 -8.16
C VAL A 23 -7.89 6.26 -6.76
N VAL A 24 -6.61 6.12 -6.35
CA VAL A 24 -6.28 5.66 -4.99
C VAL A 24 -6.60 6.77 -3.98
N PRO A 25 -7.49 6.50 -3.00
CA PRO A 25 -7.88 7.49 -2.01
C PRO A 25 -6.70 7.88 -1.12
N LYS A 26 -6.31 9.16 -1.14
CA LYS A 26 -5.25 9.71 -0.29
C LYS A 26 -5.85 10.35 0.95
N GLY A 27 -6.01 9.56 2.01
CA GLY A 27 -6.40 10.09 3.32
C GLY A 27 -5.18 10.55 4.12
N GLN A 28 -5.25 11.73 4.75
CA GLN A 28 -4.18 12.28 5.61
C GLN A 28 -3.75 11.31 6.73
N HIS A 29 -4.62 10.35 7.07
CA HIS A 29 -4.42 9.38 8.15
C HIS A 29 -4.55 7.94 7.68
N GLN A 30 -4.31 7.62 6.39
CA GLN A 30 -4.50 6.27 5.85
C GLN A 30 -3.71 5.21 6.63
N THR A 31 -2.41 5.45 6.85
CA THR A 31 -1.56 4.54 7.63
C THR A 31 -2.06 4.42 9.06
N TRP A 32 -2.43 5.54 9.69
CA TRP A 32 -2.90 5.59 11.07
C TRP A 32 -4.22 4.82 11.26
N ALA A 33 -5.20 5.03 10.38
CA ALA A 33 -6.49 4.36 10.42
C ALA A 33 -6.34 2.84 10.30
N ILE A 34 -5.48 2.37 9.39
CA ILE A 34 -5.20 0.94 9.22
C ILE A 34 -4.54 0.36 10.48
N THR A 35 -3.52 1.04 11.02
CA THR A 35 -2.85 0.58 12.25
C THR A 35 -3.74 0.61 13.48
N TYR A 36 -4.72 1.51 13.53
CA TYR A 36 -5.68 1.59 14.62
C TYR A 36 -6.74 0.47 14.50
N LEU A 37 -7.30 0.27 13.31
CA LEU A 37 -8.29 -0.77 13.05
C LEU A 37 -7.73 -2.18 13.28
N SER A 38 -6.46 -2.42 12.97
CA SER A 38 -5.81 -3.71 13.24
C SER A 38 -5.70 -4.03 14.73
N GLN A 39 -5.73 -3.03 15.60
CA GLN A 39 -5.66 -3.19 17.05
C GLN A 39 -7.04 -3.35 17.71
N LEU A 40 -8.14 -3.08 17.01
CA LEU A 40 -9.49 -3.09 17.59
C LEU A 40 -9.97 -4.49 17.97
N HIS A 41 -9.68 -5.50 17.12
CA HIS A 41 -10.01 -6.91 17.37
C HIS A 41 -8.82 -7.81 17.04
N PRO A 42 -7.80 -7.88 17.92
CA PRO A 42 -6.60 -8.64 17.65
C PRO A 42 -6.84 -10.14 17.81
N LEU A 43 -6.32 -10.93 16.87
CA LEU A 43 -6.36 -12.39 16.93
C LEU A 43 -5.21 -12.98 17.76
N ILE A 44 -4.17 -12.18 18.04
CA ILE A 44 -2.97 -12.60 18.76
C ILE A 44 -2.75 -11.64 19.92
N ALA A 45 -2.60 -12.19 21.13
CA ALA A 45 -2.27 -11.42 22.31
C ALA A 45 -0.74 -11.27 22.47
N PRO A 46 -0.26 -10.16 23.04
CA PRO A 46 1.17 -9.97 23.31
C PRO A 46 1.68 -11.04 24.29
N LYS A 47 2.80 -11.69 23.96
CA LYS A 47 3.52 -12.60 24.84
C LYS A 47 4.77 -11.90 25.38
N ARG A 48 4.89 -11.79 26.71
CA ARG A 48 6.09 -11.26 27.36
C ARG A 48 7.22 -12.29 27.33
N ALA A 49 8.46 -11.83 27.28
CA ALA A 49 9.62 -12.69 27.50
C ALA A 49 9.69 -13.12 28.98
N PRO A 50 10.20 -14.33 29.30
CA PRO A 50 10.40 -14.72 30.68
C PRO A 50 11.50 -13.85 31.31
N GLY A 51 11.18 -13.06 32.34
CA GLY A 51 12.16 -12.31 33.15
C GLY A 51 12.14 -10.78 33.03
N GLU A 52 11.22 -10.18 32.27
CA GLU A 52 11.01 -8.72 32.28
C GLU A 52 10.04 -8.35 33.41
N HIS A 53 10.55 -7.62 34.41
CA HIS A 53 9.79 -7.00 35.50
C HIS A 53 9.60 -5.51 35.25
#